data_AF-A0A521UZP1-F1
#
_entry.id   AF-A0A521UZP1-F1
#
_cell.length_a   1.000
_cell.length_b   1.000
_cell.length_c   1.000
_cell.angle_alpha   90.00
_cell.angle_beta   90.00
_cell.angle_gamma   90.00
#
_symmetry.space_group_name_H-M   'P 1'
#
loop_
_entity.id
_entity.type
_entity.pdbx_description
1 polymer ?
#
loop_
_entity_poly.entity_id
_entity_poly.type
_entity_poly.pdbx_seq_one_letter_code
_entity_poly.pdbx_strand_id
1 'polypeptide(L)'
;MNKITLTLLFLTTLYSCGRNETAQSQKLESPGKTVAVQVEMTASGQPQYSVSFNGKEVIAPSLLGLDISGQNFKNGFRITHQKTRTYDGTWKPPYGEVAEIREHFNELTLELENAGGQKMNLVFKTFDDGVGFRYEIPAQPGIKELVVDDELTQFQLPADNKVWWIPGDWDSNEHVYTTSKVSEIDATPYNEMETPIHTQHIVDVHSVQTPLAMQMADGTHLVIHEAALWDYPAMQLHVDSLTFSAALIPSANPPVKSVNKLPFKTPWRSILTAKNAAGIIESKLTLNLNDPCQLEDVSWIKPMKYAGIWWEMHVGISTWDLSASQDMSSATNRTASNHHGATTANAKKYIDFAARHGLDAVLIEGWNVGWEDWFGHWNDSVFSFTTPYPDYDIEFLSKYAADKGVKIIMHHETSSAVPNYESQMEAAYDYMTAHGMNAVKTGYVGKIIPRGEYHDGQWMLNHFRRVAEATARHKIMLNAHEAVRPFGQSRTYPNWFACEAARGNEFNAWSAGNPPEHETIMPFTRIQGGGFDYTPGIFETRMSAYDPKKKEVVHTTVAKQLALYVTMYSPLQMAADLPENYEKRPGVFKFIEDVPVDWQDTKVLHAAIGDHI
;
A
#
# COMPACT_ATOMS: atom_id res chain seq x y z
N MET A 1 -8.90 102.72 -14.02
CA MET A 1 -8.27 101.40 -14.26
C MET A 1 -8.51 100.56 -13.02
N ASN A 2 -9.55 99.71 -13.06
CA ASN A 2 -10.06 98.97 -11.90
C ASN A 2 -9.29 97.66 -11.72
N LYS A 3 -8.86 97.41 -10.48
CA LYS A 3 -8.24 96.16 -10.02
C LYS A 3 -9.31 95.09 -9.84
N ILE A 4 -9.08 93.90 -10.41
CA ILE A 4 -9.87 92.69 -10.14
C ILE A 4 -8.95 91.71 -9.43
N THR A 5 -9.32 91.35 -8.20
CA THR A 5 -8.66 90.35 -7.36
C THR A 5 -9.31 89.00 -7.64
N LEU A 6 -8.54 88.02 -8.13
CA LEU A 6 -9.01 86.66 -8.41
C LEU A 6 -8.55 85.74 -7.27
N THR A 7 -9.49 85.23 -6.48
CA THR A 7 -9.25 84.25 -5.41
C THR A 7 -9.30 82.85 -6.01
N LEU A 8 -8.17 82.13 -5.99
CA LEU A 8 -8.05 80.75 -6.46
C LEU A 8 -8.37 79.78 -5.30
N LEU A 9 -9.43 78.98 -5.43
CA LEU A 9 -9.81 77.94 -4.49
C LEU A 9 -9.04 76.64 -4.84
N PHE A 10 -8.13 76.21 -3.98
CA PHE A 10 -7.40 74.94 -4.13
C PHE A 10 -8.26 73.78 -3.58
N LEU A 11 -8.75 72.92 -4.47
CA LEU A 11 -9.45 71.68 -4.12
C LEU A 11 -8.42 70.55 -4.03
N THR A 12 -8.03 70.16 -2.81
CA THR A 12 -7.20 68.97 -2.56
C THR A 12 -8.03 67.70 -2.69
N THR A 13 -7.84 66.97 -3.79
CA THR A 13 -8.35 65.61 -3.99
C THR A 13 -7.40 64.62 -3.32
N LEU A 14 -7.84 64.02 -2.21
CA LEU A 14 -7.16 62.89 -1.57
C LEU A 14 -7.41 61.62 -2.41
N TYR A 15 -6.46 61.26 -3.26
CA TYR A 15 -6.39 59.92 -3.83
C TYR A 15 -5.94 58.95 -2.73
N SER A 16 -6.90 58.23 -2.15
CA SER A 16 -6.63 57.04 -1.36
C SER A 16 -6.12 55.94 -2.30
N CYS A 17 -4.80 55.76 -2.37
CA CYS A 17 -4.22 54.53 -2.91
C CYS A 17 -4.52 53.41 -1.92
N GLY A 18 -5.67 52.74 -2.10
CA GLY A 18 -5.89 51.42 -1.54
C GLY A 18 -4.84 50.47 -2.10
N ARG A 19 -3.83 50.13 -1.28
CA ARG A 19 -3.00 48.95 -1.51
C ARG A 19 -3.94 47.76 -1.37
N ASN A 20 -4.42 47.22 -2.49
CA ASN A 20 -4.87 45.84 -2.51
C ASN A 20 -3.61 45.01 -2.23
N GLU A 21 -3.47 44.54 -0.99
CA GLU A 21 -2.58 43.42 -0.69
C GLU A 21 -3.11 42.23 -1.48
N THR A 22 -2.61 42.05 -2.71
CA THR A 22 -2.75 40.79 -3.43
C THR A 22 -2.23 39.70 -2.51
N ALA A 23 -3.10 38.74 -2.17
CA ALA A 23 -2.75 37.57 -1.39
C ALA A 23 -1.41 37.00 -1.91
N GLN A 24 -0.45 36.84 -0.99
CA GLN A 24 0.93 36.52 -1.34
C GLN A 24 1.03 35.03 -1.72
N SER A 25 0.67 34.69 -2.96
CA SER A 25 0.77 33.32 -3.47
C SER A 25 2.22 32.86 -3.62
N GLN A 26 2.49 31.62 -3.24
CA GLN A 26 3.79 30.96 -3.37
C GLN A 26 3.71 29.90 -4.45
N LYS A 27 4.53 30.02 -5.49
CA LYS A 27 4.58 29.08 -6.60
C LYS A 27 5.86 28.25 -6.54
N LEU A 28 5.74 26.95 -6.79
CA LEU A 28 6.86 26.04 -6.99
C LEU A 28 6.61 25.24 -8.28
N GLU A 29 7.54 25.30 -9.23
CA GLU A 29 7.51 24.50 -10.46
C GLU A 29 8.47 23.32 -10.33
N SER A 30 8.13 22.18 -10.94
CA SER A 30 9.05 21.06 -11.09
C SER A 30 10.27 21.46 -11.94
N PRO A 31 11.40 20.75 -11.84
CA PRO A 31 12.59 21.09 -12.61
C PRO A 31 12.39 21.19 -14.14
N GLY A 32 11.60 20.28 -14.71
CA GLY A 32 11.18 20.25 -16.12
C GLY A 32 9.96 21.12 -16.43
N LYS A 33 9.39 21.82 -15.44
CA LYS A 33 8.25 22.74 -15.55
C LYS A 33 6.97 22.09 -16.08
N THR A 34 6.82 20.78 -15.88
CA THR A 34 5.62 20.04 -16.24
C THR A 34 4.60 20.06 -15.12
N VAL A 35 5.03 20.07 -13.85
CA VAL A 35 4.15 20.18 -12.68
C VAL A 35 4.39 21.51 -11.99
N ALA A 36 3.34 22.15 -11.49
CA ALA A 36 3.49 23.29 -10.60
C ALA A 36 2.45 23.25 -9.47
N VAL A 37 2.89 23.62 -8.26
CA VAL A 37 2.03 23.87 -7.11
C VAL A 37 1.92 25.37 -6.86
N GLN A 38 0.74 25.83 -6.50
CA GLN A 38 0.51 27.17 -5.99
C GLN A 38 -0.10 27.06 -4.59
N VAL A 39 0.47 27.77 -3.62
CA VAL A 39 0.02 27.77 -2.22
C VAL A 39 -0.36 29.19 -1.82
N GLU A 40 -1.48 29.35 -1.17
CA GLU A 40 -1.97 30.63 -0.68
C GLU A 40 -2.71 30.48 0.66
N MET A 41 -3.00 31.61 1.30
CA MET A 41 -3.80 31.64 2.52
C MET A 41 -5.20 32.16 2.17
N THR A 42 -6.23 31.49 2.68
CA THR A 42 -7.59 32.00 2.64
C THR A 42 -7.72 33.29 3.45
N ALA A 43 -8.86 33.98 3.33
CA ALA A 43 -9.17 35.14 4.17
C ALA A 43 -9.19 34.81 5.68
N SER A 44 -9.42 33.55 6.07
CA SER A 44 -9.36 33.08 7.46
C SER A 44 -7.96 32.63 7.91
N GLY A 45 -6.95 32.72 7.05
CA GLY A 45 -5.59 32.24 7.33
C GLY A 45 -5.49 30.72 7.37
N GLN A 46 -6.37 30.01 6.67
CA GLN A 46 -6.22 28.58 6.41
C GLN A 46 -5.39 28.40 5.13
N PRO A 47 -4.36 27.53 5.10
CA PRO A 47 -3.61 27.30 3.87
C PRO A 47 -4.47 26.54 2.84
N GLN A 48 -4.29 26.88 1.57
CA GLN A 48 -4.86 26.14 0.45
C GLN A 48 -3.83 26.01 -0.67
N TYR A 49 -3.98 24.99 -1.52
CA TYR A 49 -3.10 24.74 -2.65
C TYR A 49 -3.87 24.35 -3.91
N SER A 50 -3.24 24.53 -5.07
CA SER A 50 -3.68 23.98 -6.35
C SER A 50 -2.49 23.36 -7.10
N VAL A 51 -2.77 22.44 -8.01
CA VAL A 51 -1.77 21.73 -8.81
C VAL A 51 -2.12 21.84 -10.28
N SER A 52 -1.10 22.12 -11.10
CA SER A 52 -1.21 22.07 -12.55
C SER A 52 -0.22 21.11 -13.17
N PHE A 53 -0.63 20.46 -14.25
CA PHE A 53 0.21 19.60 -15.10
C PHE A 53 0.15 20.08 -16.55
N ASN A 54 1.32 20.34 -17.14
CA ASN A 54 1.49 20.96 -18.46
C ASN A 54 0.64 22.23 -18.65
N GLY A 55 0.54 23.05 -17.59
CA GLY A 55 -0.22 24.30 -17.59
C GLY A 55 -1.74 24.14 -17.44
N LYS A 56 -2.27 22.92 -17.29
CA LYS A 56 -3.68 22.66 -17.00
C LYS A 56 -3.87 22.34 -15.53
N GLU A 57 -4.92 22.87 -14.92
CA GLU A 57 -5.28 22.53 -13.54
C GLU A 57 -5.70 21.06 -13.44
N VAL A 58 -5.12 20.34 -12.47
CA VAL A 58 -5.46 18.94 -12.15
C VAL A 58 -6.03 18.80 -10.75
N ILE A 59 -5.64 19.70 -9.84
CA ILE A 59 -6.25 19.91 -8.52
C ILE A 59 -6.55 21.40 -8.40
N ALA A 60 -7.82 21.75 -8.25
CA ALA A 60 -8.26 23.12 -8.00
C ALA A 60 -8.00 23.52 -6.53
N PRO A 61 -8.19 24.79 -6.15
CA PRO A 61 -7.91 25.25 -4.79
C PRO A 61 -8.51 24.33 -3.70
N SER A 62 -7.64 23.73 -2.91
CA SER A 62 -7.94 22.68 -1.94
C SER A 62 -7.35 23.04 -0.58
N LEU A 63 -8.14 22.91 0.49
CA LEU A 63 -7.71 23.28 1.83
C LEU A 63 -6.69 22.31 2.43
N LEU A 64 -5.89 22.84 3.35
CA LEU A 64 -4.97 22.10 4.21
C LEU A 64 -5.23 22.47 5.67
N GLY A 65 -4.89 21.58 6.58
CA GLY A 65 -4.97 21.80 8.03
C GLY A 65 -5.08 20.49 8.79
N LEU A 66 -4.89 20.58 10.11
CA LEU A 66 -5.08 19.48 11.04
C LEU A 66 -6.08 19.89 12.12
N ASP A 67 -6.97 18.97 12.48
CA ASP A 67 -7.78 19.10 13.69
C ASP A 67 -7.05 18.40 14.84
N ILE A 68 -6.62 19.18 15.82
CA ILE A 68 -5.77 18.73 16.93
C ILE A 68 -6.48 19.03 18.23
N SER A 69 -6.62 18.03 19.08
CA SER A 69 -7.38 18.14 20.32
C SER A 69 -6.86 19.28 21.21
N GLY A 70 -7.71 20.29 21.42
CA GLY A 70 -7.41 21.46 22.26
C GLY A 70 -6.39 22.45 21.69
N GLN A 71 -6.00 22.33 20.41
CA GLN A 71 -5.03 23.22 19.75
C GLN A 71 -5.56 23.70 18.40
N ASN A 72 -5.08 24.85 17.89
CA ASN A 72 -5.47 25.36 16.57
C ASN A 72 -4.36 25.10 15.55
N PHE A 73 -4.55 24.06 14.73
CA PHE A 73 -3.72 23.77 13.55
C PHE A 73 -4.54 23.85 12.25
N LYS A 74 -5.64 24.61 12.27
CA LYS A 74 -6.58 24.75 11.16
C LYS A 74 -6.47 26.08 10.43
N ASN A 75 -6.49 27.20 11.15
CA ASN A 75 -6.61 28.54 10.54
C ASN A 75 -5.91 29.63 11.37
N GLY A 76 -6.00 30.87 10.89
CA GLY A 76 -5.34 32.03 11.51
C GLY A 76 -3.82 32.01 11.36
N PHE A 77 -3.29 31.19 10.46
CA PHE A 77 -1.87 31.14 10.15
C PHE A 77 -1.46 32.29 9.24
N ARG A 78 -0.22 32.72 9.41
CA ARG A 78 0.53 33.52 8.45
C ARG A 78 1.83 32.82 8.09
N ILE A 79 2.31 33.05 6.89
CA ILE A 79 3.65 32.62 6.48
C ILE A 79 4.65 33.54 7.19
N THR A 80 5.51 32.98 8.04
CA THR A 80 6.58 33.74 8.72
C THR A 80 7.89 33.64 7.97
N HIS A 81 8.13 32.51 7.29
CA HIS A 81 9.33 32.28 6.53
C HIS A 81 9.10 31.27 5.40
N GLN A 82 9.97 31.32 4.39
CA GLN A 82 9.94 30.45 3.23
C GLN A 82 11.36 30.01 2.87
N LYS A 83 11.53 28.72 2.61
CA LYS A 83 12.77 28.13 2.12
C LYS A 83 12.49 27.36 0.83
N THR A 84 13.44 27.42 -0.10
CA THR A 84 13.42 26.59 -1.30
C THR A 84 14.72 25.84 -1.45
N ARG A 85 14.67 24.66 -2.03
CA ARG A 85 15.86 23.92 -2.47
C ARG A 85 15.55 23.10 -3.72
N THR A 86 16.61 22.76 -4.45
CA THR A 86 16.55 21.82 -5.57
C THR A 86 17.46 20.65 -5.24
N TYR A 87 17.05 19.45 -5.63
CA TYR A 87 17.85 18.25 -5.53
C TYR A 87 17.79 17.49 -6.84
N ASP A 88 18.94 17.03 -7.32
CA ASP A 88 19.08 16.14 -8.47
C ASP A 88 20.14 15.10 -8.13
N GLY A 89 19.70 13.87 -7.93
CA GLY A 89 20.58 12.76 -7.59
C GLY A 89 19.98 11.43 -8.03
N THR A 90 20.74 10.37 -7.86
CA THR A 90 20.29 9.01 -8.14
C THR A 90 20.61 8.08 -6.99
N TRP A 91 19.82 7.02 -6.85
CA TRP A 91 20.02 5.97 -5.85
C TRP A 91 19.70 4.60 -6.44
N LYS A 92 20.29 3.55 -5.86
CA LYS A 92 20.15 2.18 -6.37
C LYS A 92 19.33 1.37 -5.37
N PRO A 93 18.14 0.87 -5.74
CA PRO A 93 17.41 -0.03 -4.87
C PRO A 93 18.15 -1.38 -4.81
N PRO A 94 18.05 -2.15 -3.70
CA PRO A 94 18.66 -3.48 -3.62
C PRO A 94 18.08 -4.49 -4.61
N TYR A 95 16.85 -4.25 -5.06
CA TYR A 95 16.08 -4.96 -6.07
C TYR A 95 15.02 -3.99 -6.60
N GLY A 96 14.53 -4.18 -7.82
CA GLY A 96 13.62 -3.21 -8.41
C GLY A 96 13.13 -3.53 -9.81
N GLU A 97 12.27 -2.65 -10.30
CA GLU A 97 11.91 -2.55 -11.71
C GLU A 97 13.02 -1.90 -12.55
N VAL A 98 13.96 -1.22 -11.90
CA VAL A 98 15.09 -0.51 -12.51
C VAL A 98 16.33 -0.58 -11.61
N ALA A 99 17.53 -0.56 -12.19
CA ALA A 99 18.79 -0.62 -11.45
C ALA A 99 19.15 0.69 -10.74
N GLU A 100 18.62 1.82 -11.20
CA GLU A 100 18.90 3.15 -10.65
C GLU A 100 17.66 4.04 -10.77
N ILE A 101 17.31 4.72 -9.68
CA ILE A 101 16.17 5.64 -9.61
C ILE A 101 16.72 7.06 -9.45
N ARG A 102 16.27 7.96 -10.33
CA ARG A 102 16.56 9.39 -10.21
C ARG A 102 15.56 10.05 -9.26
N GLU A 103 16.07 10.82 -8.32
CA GLU A 103 15.30 11.70 -7.45
C GLU A 103 15.63 13.15 -7.84
N HIS A 104 14.71 13.79 -8.57
CA HIS A 104 14.90 15.14 -9.10
C HIS A 104 13.66 16.00 -8.79
N PHE A 105 13.81 16.95 -7.88
CA PHE A 105 12.71 17.79 -7.43
C PHE A 105 13.15 19.21 -7.07
N ASN A 106 12.18 20.12 -7.12
CA ASN A 106 12.23 21.38 -6.38
C ASN A 106 11.37 21.24 -5.12
N GLU A 107 11.80 21.85 -4.02
CA GLU A 107 11.11 21.82 -2.72
C GLU A 107 10.85 23.22 -2.19
N LEU A 108 9.70 23.38 -1.54
CA LEU A 108 9.25 24.57 -0.85
C LEU A 108 8.87 24.20 0.57
N THR A 109 9.47 24.88 1.56
CA THR A 109 9.03 24.84 2.96
C THR A 109 8.44 26.19 3.31
N LEU A 110 7.17 26.21 3.74
CA LEU A 110 6.50 27.37 4.30
C LEU A 110 6.40 27.19 5.81
N GLU A 111 7.07 28.05 6.57
CA GLU A 111 6.95 28.08 8.02
C GLU A 111 5.74 28.95 8.39
N LEU A 112 4.78 28.37 9.11
CA LEU A 112 3.54 29.02 9.50
C LEU A 112 3.50 29.23 11.01
N GLU A 113 2.94 30.37 11.42
CA GLU A 113 2.65 30.66 12.82
C GLU A 113 1.27 31.32 12.92
N ASN A 114 0.49 30.96 13.94
CA ASN A 114 -0.78 31.62 14.22
C ASN A 114 -0.66 32.58 15.42
N ALA A 115 -1.73 33.33 15.72
CA ALA A 115 -1.73 34.31 16.82
C ALA A 115 -1.52 33.68 18.21
N GLY A 116 -1.80 32.38 18.38
CA GLY A 116 -1.54 31.62 19.60
C GLY A 116 -0.09 31.17 19.75
N GLY A 117 0.77 31.44 18.76
CA GLY A 117 2.18 31.03 18.75
C GLY A 117 2.40 29.57 18.35
N GLN A 118 1.35 28.85 17.92
CA GLN A 118 1.49 27.50 17.38
C GLN A 118 2.18 27.56 16.02
N LYS A 119 3.11 26.63 15.80
CA LYS A 119 3.97 26.56 14.61
C LYS A 119 3.72 25.28 13.85
N MET A 120 3.61 25.40 12.53
CA MET A 120 3.42 24.30 11.58
C MET A 120 4.16 24.65 10.29
N ASN A 121 4.87 23.70 9.70
CA ASN A 121 5.44 23.88 8.38
C ASN A 121 4.62 23.09 7.36
N LEU A 122 4.49 23.64 6.15
CA LEU A 122 4.05 22.90 4.97
C LEU A 122 5.25 22.68 4.06
N VAL A 123 5.52 21.42 3.71
CA VAL A 123 6.61 21.05 2.81
C VAL A 123 6.02 20.48 1.53
N PHE A 124 6.41 21.03 0.39
CA PHE A 124 6.02 20.56 -0.94
C PHE A 124 7.27 20.18 -1.72
N LYS A 125 7.24 19.03 -2.40
CA LYS A 125 8.22 18.61 -3.40
C LYS A 125 7.52 18.45 -4.75
N THR A 126 8.04 19.08 -5.79
CA THR A 126 7.55 18.96 -7.18
C THR A 126 8.55 18.19 -8.03
N PHE A 127 8.10 17.06 -8.54
CA PHE A 127 8.76 16.21 -9.53
C PHE A 127 8.10 16.45 -10.89
N ASP A 128 8.74 16.04 -11.98
CA ASP A 128 8.17 16.24 -13.32
C ASP A 128 6.93 15.39 -13.60
N ASP A 129 6.69 14.37 -12.77
CA ASP A 129 5.59 13.42 -12.82
C ASP A 129 4.67 13.50 -11.58
N GLY A 130 4.83 14.49 -10.70
CA GLY A 130 3.88 14.70 -9.60
C GLY A 130 4.34 15.64 -8.50
N VAL A 131 3.52 15.75 -7.46
CA VAL A 131 3.80 16.53 -6.26
C VAL A 131 3.62 15.66 -5.02
N GLY A 132 4.52 15.81 -4.04
CA GLY A 132 4.34 15.31 -2.69
C GLY A 132 4.28 16.48 -1.72
N PHE A 133 3.38 16.44 -0.74
CA PHE A 133 3.34 17.44 0.34
C PHE A 133 3.06 16.82 1.71
N ARG A 134 3.49 17.48 2.78
CA ARG A 134 3.24 17.04 4.16
C ARG A 134 3.25 18.20 5.15
N TYR A 135 2.70 17.93 6.33
CA TYR A 135 2.82 18.80 7.49
C TYR A 135 4.06 18.41 8.30
N GLU A 136 4.83 19.38 8.77
CA GLU A 136 5.88 19.17 9.77
C GLU A 136 5.61 20.05 10.98
N ILE A 137 5.46 19.44 12.15
CA ILE A 137 5.17 20.13 13.39
C ILE A 137 6.45 20.16 14.23
N PRO A 138 7.14 21.31 14.31
CA PRO A 138 8.38 21.41 15.05
C PRO A 138 8.13 21.31 16.56
N ALA A 139 9.19 20.97 17.30
CA ALA A 139 9.18 21.09 18.76
C ALA A 139 8.87 22.54 19.16
N GLN A 140 7.92 22.73 20.07
CA GLN A 140 7.43 24.06 20.44
C GLN A 140 6.92 24.10 21.90
N PRO A 141 6.90 25.29 22.54
CA PRO A 141 6.47 25.41 23.93
C PRO A 141 5.03 24.92 24.14
N GLY A 142 4.80 24.18 25.23
CA GLY A 142 3.46 23.77 25.65
C GLY A 142 2.88 22.55 24.91
N ILE A 143 3.52 22.05 23.86
CA ILE A 143 3.07 20.87 23.10
C ILE A 143 4.21 19.86 23.02
N LYS A 144 4.02 18.70 23.65
CA LYS A 144 4.97 17.57 23.59
C LYS A 144 4.49 16.47 22.65
N GLU A 145 3.18 16.38 22.48
CA GLU A 145 2.48 15.36 21.73
C GLU A 145 1.29 16.01 21.02
N LEU A 146 0.98 15.53 19.83
CA LEU A 146 -0.21 15.87 19.07
C LEU A 146 -1.21 14.74 19.21
N VAL A 147 -2.43 15.08 19.60
CA VAL A 147 -3.59 14.19 19.49
C VAL A 147 -4.39 14.68 18.29
N VAL A 148 -4.30 13.93 17.19
CA VAL A 148 -4.98 14.25 15.93
C VAL A 148 -6.39 13.69 15.99
N ASP A 149 -7.38 14.57 15.89
CA ASP A 149 -8.79 14.21 15.80
C ASP A 149 -9.24 14.09 14.33
N ASP A 150 -8.62 14.85 13.41
CA ASP A 150 -8.81 14.70 11.97
C ASP A 150 -7.72 15.39 11.12
N GLU A 151 -7.68 15.07 9.82
CA GLU A 151 -6.88 15.77 8.82
C GLU A 151 -7.77 16.48 7.79
N LEU A 152 -7.56 17.77 7.58
CA LEU A 152 -8.43 18.62 6.75
C LEU A 152 -7.90 18.79 5.31
N THR A 153 -7.04 17.88 4.87
CA THR A 153 -6.44 17.90 3.52
C THR A 153 -7.50 17.59 2.47
N GLN A 154 -7.57 18.41 1.43
CA GLN A 154 -8.48 18.23 0.31
C GLN A 154 -7.76 18.02 -1.02
N PHE A 155 -8.51 17.46 -1.97
CA PHE A 155 -8.17 17.29 -3.38
C PHE A 155 -9.43 17.59 -4.21
N GLN A 156 -9.66 18.87 -4.49
CA GLN A 156 -10.75 19.31 -5.36
C GLN A 156 -10.40 19.03 -6.82
N LEU A 157 -11.16 18.17 -7.48
CA LEU A 157 -11.02 17.94 -8.91
C LEU A 157 -11.67 19.06 -9.72
N PRO A 158 -11.09 19.47 -10.87
CA PRO A 158 -11.68 20.48 -11.75
C PRO A 158 -12.84 19.94 -12.60
N ALA A 159 -13.02 18.62 -12.65
CA ALA A 159 -14.05 17.95 -13.46
C ALA A 159 -14.35 16.55 -12.93
N ASP A 160 -15.50 16.01 -13.37
CA ASP A 160 -15.95 14.66 -13.06
C ASP A 160 -15.21 13.60 -13.91
N ASN A 161 -14.08 13.14 -13.35
CA ASN A 161 -13.14 12.23 -14.02
C ASN A 161 -13.65 10.79 -14.03
N LYS A 162 -13.13 9.96 -14.96
CA LYS A 162 -13.25 8.50 -14.86
C LYS A 162 -12.33 8.04 -13.72
N VAL A 163 -12.76 7.09 -12.90
CA VAL A 163 -12.04 6.62 -11.70
C VAL A 163 -12.12 5.10 -11.58
N TRP A 164 -11.03 4.49 -11.09
CA TRP A 164 -10.96 3.07 -10.72
C TRP A 164 -10.70 2.97 -9.22
N TRP A 165 -11.63 2.38 -8.48
CA TRP A 165 -11.64 2.46 -7.03
C TRP A 165 -12.12 1.18 -6.34
N ILE A 166 -11.77 1.07 -5.06
CA ILE A 166 -12.28 0.11 -4.09
C ILE A 166 -12.77 0.89 -2.86
N PRO A 167 -13.74 0.38 -2.08
CA PRO A 167 -14.34 1.14 -0.99
C PRO A 167 -13.31 1.48 0.10
N GLY A 168 -13.58 2.58 0.80
CA GLY A 168 -12.83 2.98 1.98
C GLY A 168 -13.12 2.04 3.14
N ASP A 169 -12.40 0.92 3.16
CA ASP A 169 -12.45 -0.10 4.20
C ASP A 169 -11.21 0.00 5.10
N TRP A 170 -11.39 -0.17 6.41
CA TRP A 170 -10.33 -0.03 7.41
C TRP A 170 -9.59 -1.34 7.73
N ASP A 171 -10.16 -2.47 7.32
CA ASP A 171 -9.70 -3.81 7.65
C ASP A 171 -9.36 -4.67 6.42
N SER A 172 -9.91 -4.39 5.24
CA SER A 172 -9.61 -5.16 4.03
C SER A 172 -9.28 -4.29 2.83
N ASN A 173 -8.42 -4.81 1.97
CA ASN A 173 -8.09 -4.23 0.67
C ASN A 173 -8.51 -5.19 -0.47
N GLU A 174 -9.25 -6.26 -0.16
CA GLU A 174 -9.46 -7.43 -1.02
C GLU A 174 -10.70 -7.34 -1.90
N HIS A 175 -11.10 -6.10 -2.16
CA HIS A 175 -12.26 -5.77 -2.96
C HIS A 175 -11.95 -5.83 -4.45
N VAL A 176 -12.94 -6.18 -5.28
CA VAL A 176 -12.87 -5.97 -6.72
C VAL A 176 -12.96 -4.48 -7.05
N TYR A 177 -12.27 -4.05 -8.11
CA TYR A 177 -12.33 -2.66 -8.56
C TYR A 177 -13.68 -2.32 -9.22
N THR A 178 -14.18 -1.12 -8.94
CA THR A 178 -15.26 -0.47 -9.69
C THR A 178 -14.67 0.59 -10.62
N THR A 179 -15.18 0.64 -11.86
CA THR A 179 -14.90 1.72 -12.80
C THR A 179 -16.14 2.59 -12.95
N SER A 180 -16.04 3.88 -12.63
CA SER A 180 -17.18 4.81 -12.70
C SER A 180 -16.73 6.24 -12.98
N LYS A 181 -17.66 7.19 -12.95
CA LYS A 181 -17.36 8.59 -12.67
C LYS A 181 -17.17 8.84 -11.18
N VAL A 182 -16.51 9.96 -10.83
CA VAL A 182 -16.31 10.37 -9.44
C VAL A 182 -17.66 10.65 -8.77
N SER A 183 -18.58 11.31 -9.49
CA SER A 183 -19.93 11.58 -8.97
C SER A 183 -20.81 10.33 -8.76
N GLU A 184 -20.35 9.17 -9.23
CA GLU A 184 -21.06 7.89 -9.15
C GLU A 184 -20.49 6.96 -8.07
N ILE A 185 -19.52 7.41 -7.27
CA ILE A 185 -18.95 6.63 -6.18
C ILE A 185 -20.02 6.40 -5.10
N ASP A 186 -20.40 5.13 -4.96
CA ASP A 186 -21.28 4.62 -3.92
C ASP A 186 -20.89 3.17 -3.61
N ALA A 187 -20.32 2.94 -2.43
CA ALA A 187 -19.86 1.63 -1.97
C ALA A 187 -20.96 0.76 -1.36
N THR A 188 -22.22 1.20 -1.35
CA THR A 188 -23.35 0.39 -0.86
C THR A 188 -23.36 -1.04 -1.45
N PRO A 189 -23.10 -1.26 -2.76
CA PRO A 189 -23.09 -2.62 -3.33
C PRO A 189 -22.04 -3.56 -2.74
N TYR A 190 -20.91 -3.04 -2.23
CA TYR A 190 -19.83 -3.87 -1.68
C TYR A 190 -20.26 -4.65 -0.44
N ASN A 191 -21.10 -4.05 0.40
CA ASN A 191 -21.68 -4.70 1.59
C ASN A 191 -22.54 -5.94 1.24
N GLU A 192 -23.06 -6.02 0.02
CA GLU A 192 -23.93 -7.12 -0.43
C GLU A 192 -23.21 -8.12 -1.36
N MET A 193 -22.28 -7.63 -2.19
CA MET A 193 -21.65 -8.42 -3.26
C MET A 193 -20.40 -9.18 -2.81
N GLU A 194 -19.69 -8.69 -1.79
CA GLU A 194 -18.39 -9.25 -1.38
C GLU A 194 -18.46 -9.98 -0.04
N THR A 195 -19.52 -10.78 0.12
CA THR A 195 -19.73 -11.69 1.25
C THR A 195 -18.60 -12.69 1.54
N PRO A 196 -17.71 -13.06 0.60
CA PRO A 196 -16.58 -13.93 0.92
C PRO A 196 -15.47 -13.23 1.74
N ILE A 197 -15.44 -11.89 1.82
CA ILE A 197 -14.48 -11.15 2.67
C ILE A 197 -14.99 -11.18 4.12
N HIS A 198 -14.28 -11.89 4.99
CA HIS A 198 -14.74 -12.14 6.36
C HIS A 198 -14.64 -10.91 7.27
N THR A 199 -13.58 -10.12 7.12
CA THR A 199 -13.34 -8.92 7.91
C THR A 199 -13.32 -7.73 6.97
N GLN A 200 -14.35 -6.89 7.08
CA GLN A 200 -14.50 -5.67 6.31
C GLN A 200 -15.15 -4.61 7.21
N HIS A 201 -14.81 -3.35 7.00
CA HIS A 201 -15.23 -2.21 7.82
C HIS A 201 -15.49 -0.95 6.97
N ILE A 202 -16.43 -1.05 6.02
CA ILE A 202 -16.91 0.07 5.21
C ILE A 202 -17.89 0.93 6.02
N VAL A 203 -17.43 2.03 6.61
CA VAL A 203 -18.28 2.92 7.43
C VAL A 203 -18.89 4.09 6.68
N ASP A 204 -18.33 4.40 5.52
CA ASP A 204 -18.71 5.54 4.69
C ASP A 204 -18.76 5.07 3.25
N VAL A 205 -19.98 5.04 2.70
CA VAL A 205 -20.22 4.56 1.34
C VAL A 205 -19.68 5.51 0.27
N HIS A 206 -19.30 6.73 0.64
CA HIS A 206 -18.62 7.68 -0.24
C HIS A 206 -17.13 7.79 0.07
N SER A 207 -16.56 6.82 0.78
CA SER A 207 -15.12 6.72 0.99
C SER A 207 -14.49 5.70 0.05
N VAL A 208 -13.27 5.98 -0.42
CA VAL A 208 -12.46 5.08 -1.25
C VAL A 208 -11.03 4.97 -0.72
N GLN A 209 -10.36 3.85 -0.98
CA GLN A 209 -8.93 3.70 -0.69
C GLN A 209 -8.05 4.41 -1.73
N THR A 210 -6.79 4.59 -1.36
CA THR A 210 -5.72 4.96 -2.30
C THR A 210 -4.85 3.72 -2.59
N PRO A 211 -4.00 3.67 -3.62
CA PRO A 211 -3.81 4.65 -4.71
C PRO A 211 -5.06 4.77 -5.59
N LEU A 212 -5.62 5.97 -5.68
CA LEU A 212 -6.85 6.25 -6.43
C LEU A 212 -6.50 6.75 -7.83
N ALA A 213 -6.61 5.87 -8.82
CA ALA A 213 -6.31 6.20 -10.21
C ALA A 213 -7.51 6.83 -10.91
N MET A 214 -7.24 7.88 -11.69
CA MET A 214 -8.24 8.63 -12.45
C MET A 214 -7.73 9.00 -13.83
N GLN A 215 -8.68 9.20 -14.75
CA GLN A 215 -8.44 9.68 -16.10
C GLN A 215 -9.35 10.89 -16.38
N MET A 216 -8.71 12.00 -16.76
CA MET A 216 -9.37 13.21 -17.21
C MET A 216 -9.82 13.09 -18.68
N ALA A 217 -10.76 13.93 -19.10
CA ALA A 217 -11.32 13.90 -20.46
C ALA A 217 -10.29 14.12 -21.58
N ASP A 218 -9.16 14.75 -21.29
CA ASP A 218 -8.07 14.99 -22.26
C ASP A 218 -7.01 13.88 -22.29
N GLY A 219 -7.22 12.80 -21.53
CA GLY A 219 -6.30 11.66 -21.42
C GLY A 219 -5.22 11.82 -20.34
N THR A 220 -5.14 12.95 -19.63
CA THR A 220 -4.29 13.09 -18.45
C THR A 220 -4.71 12.09 -17.38
N HIS A 221 -3.74 11.41 -16.78
CA HIS A 221 -3.98 10.53 -15.66
C HIS A 221 -3.47 11.15 -14.36
N LEU A 222 -4.18 10.86 -13.28
CA LEU A 222 -3.93 11.33 -11.93
C LEU A 222 -3.98 10.14 -10.98
N VAL A 223 -3.05 10.04 -10.04
CA VAL A 223 -3.17 9.10 -8.91
C VAL A 223 -2.99 9.86 -7.60
N ILE A 224 -4.01 9.83 -6.74
CA ILE A 224 -3.91 10.34 -5.36
C ILE A 224 -3.50 9.18 -4.46
N HIS A 225 -2.43 9.36 -3.71
CA HIS A 225 -1.89 8.35 -2.80
C HIS A 225 -1.08 8.99 -1.67
N GLU A 226 -0.36 8.19 -0.89
CA GLU A 226 0.55 8.65 0.14
C GLU A 226 1.88 7.89 0.13
N ALA A 227 2.89 8.45 0.80
CA ALA A 227 4.21 7.85 0.89
C ALA A 227 4.84 8.07 2.27
N ALA A 228 5.71 7.15 2.69
CA ALA A 228 6.34 7.16 4.01
C ALA A 228 5.32 7.18 5.16
N LEU A 229 4.32 6.29 5.10
CA LEU A 229 3.28 6.09 6.10
C LEU A 229 3.86 5.46 7.37
N TRP A 230 4.55 6.29 8.17
CA TRP A 230 5.17 5.89 9.42
C TRP A 230 4.52 6.63 10.59
N ASP A 231 4.19 5.89 11.65
CA ASP A 231 3.60 6.44 12.87
C ASP A 231 2.34 7.29 12.62
N TYR A 232 1.49 6.91 11.67
CA TYR A 232 0.24 7.59 11.33
C TYR A 232 -0.74 6.57 10.74
N PRO A 233 -2.07 6.73 10.90
CA PRO A 233 -3.04 5.86 10.24
C PRO A 233 -3.06 6.09 8.73
N ALA A 234 -3.43 5.06 7.96
CA ALA A 234 -3.61 5.20 6.52
C ALA A 234 -4.70 6.22 6.18
N MET A 235 -4.53 6.89 5.05
CA MET A 235 -5.50 7.85 4.52
C MET A 235 -6.52 7.13 3.63
N GLN A 236 -7.79 7.23 3.99
CA GLN A 236 -8.92 7.01 3.08
C GLN A 236 -9.31 8.36 2.43
N LEU A 237 -10.13 8.32 1.39
CA LEU A 237 -10.63 9.52 0.72
C LEU A 237 -12.16 9.54 0.72
N HIS A 238 -12.75 10.39 1.55
CA HIS A 238 -14.18 10.71 1.46
C HIS A 238 -14.43 11.62 0.25
N VAL A 239 -15.42 11.31 -0.58
CA VAL A 239 -15.87 12.17 -1.68
C VAL A 239 -17.17 12.87 -1.35
N ASP A 240 -17.17 14.19 -1.53
CA ASP A 240 -18.38 15.00 -1.61
C ASP A 240 -18.33 15.81 -2.92
N SER A 241 -19.30 15.54 -3.81
CA SER A 241 -19.33 16.06 -5.17
C SER A 241 -18.05 15.71 -5.95
N LEU A 242 -17.11 16.64 -6.10
CA LEU A 242 -15.82 16.45 -6.77
C LEU A 242 -14.63 16.75 -5.86
N THR A 243 -14.88 16.90 -4.56
CA THR A 243 -13.84 17.09 -3.54
C THR A 243 -13.57 15.78 -2.85
N PHE A 244 -12.34 15.27 -2.95
CA PHE A 244 -11.87 14.27 -2.01
C PHE A 244 -11.29 14.96 -0.77
N SER A 245 -11.63 14.47 0.42
CA SER A 245 -11.03 14.89 1.68
C SER A 245 -10.36 13.70 2.36
N ALA A 246 -9.22 13.93 2.99
CA ALA A 246 -8.57 12.91 3.80
C ALA A 246 -9.54 12.41 4.89
N ALA A 247 -9.68 11.10 5.01
CA ALA A 247 -10.45 10.43 6.04
C ALA A 247 -9.54 9.44 6.76
N LEU A 248 -9.02 9.84 7.92
CA LEU A 248 -8.09 9.00 8.70
C LEU A 248 -8.84 7.94 9.49
N ILE A 249 -8.21 6.77 9.62
CA ILE A 249 -8.73 5.66 10.41
C ILE A 249 -8.54 5.96 11.90
N PRO A 250 -9.60 5.82 12.74
CA PRO A 250 -9.47 6.07 14.16
C PRO A 250 -8.69 4.96 14.87
N SER A 251 -8.13 5.30 16.03
CA SER A 251 -7.70 4.32 17.03
C SER A 251 -8.90 3.69 17.74
N ALA A 252 -8.64 2.74 18.64
CA ALA A 252 -9.67 2.19 19.53
C ALA A 252 -10.37 3.23 20.44
N ASN A 253 -9.83 4.45 20.57
CA ASN A 253 -10.38 5.53 21.39
C ASN A 253 -10.87 6.71 20.50
N PRO A 254 -12.02 6.59 19.81
CA PRO A 254 -12.53 7.67 18.97
C PRO A 254 -12.83 8.96 19.79
N PRO A 255 -12.67 10.16 19.21
CA PRO A 255 -12.39 10.43 17.80
C PRO A 255 -10.90 10.36 17.40
N VAL A 256 -10.00 10.00 18.33
CA VAL A 256 -8.54 10.07 18.12
C VAL A 256 -8.10 9.20 16.94
N LYS A 257 -7.45 9.84 15.95
CA LYS A 257 -6.87 9.21 14.75
C LYS A 257 -5.40 8.87 14.92
N SER A 258 -4.65 9.75 15.58
CA SER A 258 -3.22 9.55 15.78
C SER A 258 -2.72 10.25 17.04
N VAL A 259 -1.71 9.67 17.68
CA VAL A 259 -0.98 10.28 18.80
C VAL A 259 0.51 10.31 18.46
N ASN A 260 1.10 11.50 18.37
CA ASN A 260 2.45 11.68 17.84
C ASN A 260 3.33 12.58 18.71
N LYS A 261 4.55 12.12 19.03
CA LYS A 261 5.53 12.93 19.76
C LYS A 261 6.16 13.99 18.87
N LEU A 262 6.38 15.19 19.41
CA LEU A 262 7.07 16.25 18.69
C LEU A 262 8.60 16.16 18.80
N PRO A 263 9.36 16.53 17.75
CA PRO A 263 8.89 16.97 16.42
C PRO A 263 8.28 15.83 15.59
N PHE A 264 7.27 16.15 14.80
CA PHE A 264 6.49 15.18 14.02
C PHE A 264 6.35 15.61 12.56
N LYS A 265 6.25 14.64 11.65
CA LYS A 265 5.93 14.84 10.23
C LYS A 265 4.80 13.89 9.85
N THR A 266 3.77 14.38 9.18
CA THR A 266 2.78 13.46 8.58
C THR A 266 3.46 12.66 7.46
N PRO A 267 2.86 11.54 7.04
CA PRO A 267 3.17 10.94 5.74
C PRO A 267 3.03 11.99 4.63
N TRP A 268 3.71 11.76 3.52
CA TRP A 268 3.49 12.56 2.32
C TRP A 268 2.13 12.21 1.74
N ARG A 269 1.38 13.23 1.35
CA ARG A 269 0.25 13.10 0.43
C ARG A 269 0.81 13.36 -0.95
N SER A 270 0.46 12.51 -1.90
CA SER A 270 1.07 12.51 -3.23
C SER A 270 0.02 12.55 -4.32
N ILE A 271 0.34 13.28 -5.37
CA ILE A 271 -0.46 13.44 -6.57
C ILE A 271 0.46 13.17 -7.74
N LEU A 272 0.39 11.95 -8.27
CA LEU A 272 1.10 11.56 -9.50
C LEU A 272 0.30 12.06 -10.70
N THR A 273 0.99 12.62 -11.68
CA THR A 273 0.42 13.08 -12.94
C THR A 273 1.14 12.47 -14.13
N ALA A 274 0.39 11.91 -15.07
CA ALA A 274 0.95 11.29 -16.27
C ALA A 274 0.17 11.68 -17.52
N LYS A 275 0.87 11.73 -18.66
CA LYS A 275 0.24 12.02 -19.97
C LYS A 275 -0.59 10.85 -20.50
N ASN A 276 -0.33 9.64 -20.00
CA ASN A 276 -0.98 8.38 -20.37
C ASN A 276 -0.82 7.39 -19.20
N ALA A 277 -1.49 6.23 -19.29
CA ALA A 277 -1.47 5.23 -18.23
C ALA A 277 -0.06 4.67 -17.95
N ALA A 278 0.77 4.50 -18.99
CA ALA A 278 2.15 4.01 -18.86
C ALA A 278 2.99 4.84 -17.87
N GLY A 279 2.84 6.17 -17.88
CA GLY A 279 3.57 7.04 -16.96
C GLY A 279 3.23 6.83 -15.48
N ILE A 280 2.12 6.17 -15.14
CA ILE A 280 1.81 5.80 -13.75
C ILE A 280 2.72 4.66 -13.27
N ILE A 281 2.91 3.63 -14.10
CA ILE A 281 3.78 2.48 -13.77
C ILE A 281 5.26 2.91 -13.76
N GLU A 282 5.66 3.76 -14.70
CA GLU A 282 7.05 4.21 -14.83
C GLU A 282 7.48 5.19 -13.72
N SER A 283 6.52 5.86 -13.08
CA SER A 283 6.81 6.80 -11.99
C SER A 283 7.51 6.10 -10.82
N LYS A 284 8.44 6.83 -10.21
CA LYS A 284 9.09 6.44 -8.94
C LYS A 284 8.80 7.44 -7.82
N LEU A 285 7.72 8.23 -7.96
CA LEU A 285 7.32 9.28 -7.01
C LEU A 285 7.18 8.73 -5.59
N THR A 286 6.41 7.67 -5.39
CA THR A 286 6.17 7.06 -4.06
C THR A 286 7.48 6.63 -3.39
N LEU A 287 8.38 5.98 -4.13
CA LEU A 287 9.70 5.60 -3.60
C LEU A 287 10.56 6.85 -3.30
N ASN A 288 10.61 7.83 -4.20
CA ASN A 288 11.38 9.05 -4.04
C ASN A 288 10.94 9.92 -2.85
N LEU A 289 9.71 9.76 -2.36
CA LEU A 289 9.21 10.43 -1.17
C LEU A 289 9.60 9.75 0.15
N ASN A 290 10.08 8.50 0.12
CA ASN A 290 10.51 7.78 1.32
C ASN A 290 11.91 8.17 1.80
N ASP A 291 12.18 7.97 3.09
CA ASP A 291 13.52 8.17 3.64
C ASP A 291 14.49 7.10 3.04
N PRO A 292 15.80 7.39 2.93
CA PRO A 292 16.79 6.41 2.49
C PRO A 292 16.83 5.16 3.38
N CYS A 293 17.40 4.08 2.85
CA CYS A 293 17.57 2.80 3.54
C CYS A 293 18.19 2.97 4.94
N GLN A 294 17.57 2.36 5.94
CA GLN A 294 18.02 2.36 7.34
C GLN A 294 18.82 1.10 7.70
N LEU A 295 18.99 0.17 6.77
CA LEU A 295 19.78 -1.05 6.97
C LEU A 295 21.23 -0.83 6.50
N GLU A 296 22.19 -1.15 7.36
CA GLU A 296 23.63 -1.02 7.05
C GLU A 296 24.11 -2.04 6.00
N ASP A 297 23.56 -3.26 6.05
CA ASP A 297 23.86 -4.37 5.15
C ASP A 297 22.56 -4.90 4.54
N VAL A 298 22.45 -4.82 3.22
CA VAL A 298 21.33 -5.33 2.42
C VAL A 298 21.74 -6.50 1.51
N SER A 299 22.98 -6.99 1.64
CA SER A 299 23.52 -8.03 0.75
C SER A 299 22.84 -9.39 0.87
N TRP A 300 22.14 -9.63 1.99
CA TRP A 300 21.37 -10.83 2.29
C TRP A 300 19.96 -10.82 1.71
N ILE A 301 19.47 -9.65 1.29
CA ILE A 301 18.16 -9.52 0.64
C ILE A 301 18.29 -9.99 -0.81
N LYS A 302 17.49 -10.99 -1.18
CA LYS A 302 17.53 -11.63 -2.48
C LYS A 302 16.11 -11.81 -3.03
N PRO A 303 15.79 -11.20 -4.17
CA PRO A 303 14.62 -11.57 -4.94
C PRO A 303 14.61 -13.07 -5.22
N MET A 304 13.43 -13.68 -5.22
CA MET A 304 13.28 -15.12 -5.32
C MET A 304 12.00 -15.56 -6.03
N LYS A 305 12.05 -16.73 -6.66
CA LYS A 305 10.89 -17.48 -7.11
C LYS A 305 10.61 -18.64 -6.17
N TYR A 306 9.35 -18.92 -5.89
CA TYR A 306 8.98 -20.00 -4.97
C TYR A 306 7.75 -20.78 -5.44
N ALA A 307 7.59 -22.00 -4.93
CA ALA A 307 6.33 -22.74 -4.99
C ALA A 307 5.81 -22.93 -3.55
N GLY A 308 4.65 -23.54 -3.33
CA GLY A 308 4.24 -23.79 -1.95
C GLY A 308 3.11 -24.79 -1.76
N ILE A 309 3.14 -25.42 -0.58
CA ILE A 309 1.98 -26.08 0.00
C ILE A 309 1.06 -24.93 0.45
N TRP A 310 0.15 -24.56 -0.44
CA TRP A 310 -0.72 -23.39 -0.32
C TRP A 310 -2.01 -23.59 -1.12
N TRP A 311 -1.91 -23.71 -2.45
CA TRP A 311 -3.07 -23.80 -3.33
C TRP A 311 -3.90 -25.05 -3.07
N GLU A 312 -3.26 -26.16 -2.65
CA GLU A 312 -3.96 -27.39 -2.30
C GLU A 312 -4.98 -27.21 -1.17
N MET A 313 -4.74 -26.26 -0.25
CA MET A 313 -5.71 -25.91 0.77
C MET A 313 -6.85 -25.07 0.19
N HIS A 314 -6.54 -24.01 -0.57
CA HIS A 314 -7.55 -23.16 -1.23
C HIS A 314 -8.50 -23.92 -2.16
N VAL A 315 -8.00 -24.93 -2.88
CA VAL A 315 -8.83 -25.75 -3.77
C VAL A 315 -9.53 -26.91 -3.05
N GLY A 316 -9.25 -27.13 -1.76
CA GLY A 316 -9.91 -28.11 -0.89
C GLY A 316 -9.40 -29.54 -1.01
N ILE A 317 -8.16 -29.73 -1.50
CA ILE A 317 -7.50 -31.05 -1.52
C ILE A 317 -6.90 -31.40 -0.15
N SER A 318 -6.43 -30.37 0.56
CA SER A 318 -5.74 -30.49 1.85
C SER A 318 -6.31 -29.50 2.86
N THR A 319 -5.96 -29.66 4.14
CA THR A 319 -6.28 -28.77 5.25
C THR A 319 -5.02 -28.13 5.82
N TRP A 320 -5.16 -26.96 6.43
CA TRP A 320 -4.08 -26.37 7.22
C TRP A 320 -3.90 -27.08 8.57
N ASP A 321 -4.99 -27.54 9.18
CA ASP A 321 -4.96 -28.17 10.49
C ASP A 321 -4.75 -29.68 10.41
N LEU A 322 -4.08 -30.22 11.42
CA LEU A 322 -3.80 -31.66 11.52
C LEU A 322 -5.07 -32.49 11.68
N SER A 323 -6.04 -31.95 12.42
CA SER A 323 -7.30 -32.66 12.70
C SER A 323 -8.22 -32.76 11.49
N ALA A 324 -7.86 -32.11 10.38
CA ALA A 324 -8.63 -32.07 9.15
C ALA A 324 -10.05 -31.53 9.39
N SER A 325 -10.15 -30.56 10.29
CA SER A 325 -11.40 -29.93 10.69
C SER A 325 -11.73 -28.70 9.84
N GLN A 326 -10.77 -28.16 9.07
CA GLN A 326 -10.93 -26.91 8.35
C GLN A 326 -10.45 -26.93 6.89
N ASP A 327 -11.13 -26.14 6.07
CA ASP A 327 -10.68 -25.56 4.79
C ASP A 327 -10.98 -24.05 4.92
N MET A 328 -10.54 -23.16 4.01
CA MET A 328 -10.85 -21.71 3.90
C MET A 328 -12.36 -21.41 3.72
N SER A 329 -13.19 -22.37 4.10
CA SER A 329 -14.58 -22.54 3.76
C SER A 329 -15.52 -22.47 4.96
N SER A 330 -15.00 -22.16 6.15
CA SER A 330 -15.83 -21.73 7.28
C SER A 330 -16.60 -20.43 6.95
N ALA A 331 -16.07 -19.58 6.05
CA ALA A 331 -16.79 -18.47 5.43
C ALA A 331 -17.89 -18.89 4.42
N THR A 332 -17.90 -20.14 3.95
CA THR A 332 -18.79 -20.63 2.86
C THR A 332 -19.55 -21.93 3.19
N ASN A 333 -19.58 -22.38 4.45
CA ASN A 333 -20.26 -23.60 4.92
C ASN A 333 -19.84 -24.90 4.18
N ARG A 334 -18.54 -25.16 3.94
CA ARG A 334 -18.09 -26.44 3.36
C ARG A 334 -17.65 -27.46 4.41
N THR A 335 -17.34 -28.68 3.95
CA THR A 335 -16.87 -29.81 4.75
C THR A 335 -15.38 -30.03 4.50
N ALA A 336 -14.58 -30.12 5.57
CA ALA A 336 -13.13 -30.25 5.50
C ALA A 336 -12.66 -31.56 4.82
N SER A 337 -11.47 -31.54 4.21
CA SER A 337 -10.80 -32.76 3.71
C SER A 337 -10.14 -33.51 4.86
N ASN A 338 -9.94 -34.83 4.76
CA ASN A 338 -9.28 -35.62 5.81
C ASN A 338 -7.75 -35.63 5.69
N HIS A 339 -7.14 -34.59 5.10
CA HIS A 339 -5.74 -34.59 4.70
C HIS A 339 -5.01 -33.29 5.07
N HIS A 340 -4.17 -33.34 6.09
CA HIS A 340 -3.24 -32.26 6.43
C HIS A 340 -2.21 -32.05 5.30
N GLY A 341 -2.06 -30.81 4.84
CA GLY A 341 -1.17 -30.45 3.73
C GLY A 341 0.31 -30.43 4.10
N ALA A 342 0.65 -29.86 5.27
CA ALA A 342 2.02 -29.62 5.72
C ALA A 342 2.67 -30.84 6.36
N THR A 343 2.75 -31.94 5.61
CA THR A 343 3.47 -33.13 6.04
C THR A 343 4.91 -33.13 5.54
N THR A 344 5.80 -33.85 6.25
CA THR A 344 7.19 -34.06 5.83
C THR A 344 7.30 -34.63 4.41
N ALA A 345 6.42 -35.58 4.06
CA ALA A 345 6.41 -36.21 2.75
C ALA A 345 6.01 -35.23 1.63
N ASN A 346 4.98 -34.42 1.86
CA ASN A 346 4.53 -33.43 0.88
C ASN A 346 5.55 -32.28 0.75
N ALA A 347 6.07 -31.77 1.86
CA ALA A 347 7.12 -30.74 1.87
C ALA A 347 8.35 -31.20 1.07
N LYS A 348 8.80 -32.45 1.28
CA LYS A 348 9.90 -33.04 0.51
C LYS A 348 9.62 -33.07 -1.00
N LYS A 349 8.38 -33.38 -1.40
CA LYS A 349 7.97 -33.38 -2.81
C LYS A 349 8.05 -31.98 -3.43
N TYR A 350 7.59 -30.94 -2.72
CA TYR A 350 7.71 -29.56 -3.20
C TYR A 350 9.16 -29.09 -3.24
N ILE A 351 10.00 -29.45 -2.25
CA ILE A 351 11.44 -29.17 -2.27
C ILE A 351 12.11 -29.84 -3.47
N ASP A 352 11.78 -31.10 -3.76
CA ASP A 352 12.28 -31.81 -4.93
C ASP A 352 11.83 -31.15 -6.24
N PHE A 353 10.58 -30.66 -6.31
CA PHE A 353 10.09 -29.91 -7.46
C PHE A 353 10.84 -28.58 -7.64
N ALA A 354 10.94 -27.77 -6.59
CA ALA A 354 11.66 -26.49 -6.61
C ALA A 354 13.12 -26.67 -7.07
N ALA A 355 13.83 -27.65 -6.50
CA ALA A 355 15.21 -27.95 -6.87
C ALA A 355 15.36 -28.40 -8.33
N ARG A 356 14.42 -29.18 -8.87
CA ARG A 356 14.45 -29.62 -10.28
C ARG A 356 14.24 -28.47 -11.25
N HIS A 357 13.44 -27.49 -10.89
CA HIS A 357 12.99 -26.42 -11.77
C HIS A 357 13.65 -25.06 -11.49
N GLY A 358 14.66 -25.03 -10.62
CA GLY A 358 15.41 -23.80 -10.31
C GLY A 358 14.57 -22.74 -9.60
N LEU A 359 13.60 -23.16 -8.78
CA LEU A 359 12.93 -22.27 -7.84
C LEU A 359 13.77 -22.18 -6.56
N ASP A 360 13.86 -20.98 -6.00
CA ASP A 360 14.74 -20.70 -4.87
C ASP A 360 14.18 -21.20 -3.54
N ALA A 361 12.84 -21.28 -3.41
CA ALA A 361 12.20 -21.57 -2.14
C ALA A 361 10.87 -22.31 -2.24
N VAL A 362 10.41 -22.82 -1.09
CA VAL A 362 9.09 -23.43 -0.89
C VAL A 362 8.41 -22.81 0.33
N LEU A 363 7.21 -22.26 0.15
CA LEU A 363 6.30 -21.86 1.23
C LEU A 363 5.55 -23.08 1.76
N ILE A 364 5.41 -23.17 3.08
CA ILE A 364 4.64 -24.24 3.73
C ILE A 364 3.73 -23.63 4.79
N GLU A 365 2.44 -23.55 4.49
CA GLU A 365 1.42 -23.15 5.47
C GLU A 365 0.80 -24.38 6.14
N GLY A 366 0.31 -24.24 7.38
CA GLY A 366 -0.21 -25.37 8.16
C GLY A 366 0.83 -26.11 8.99
N TRP A 367 2.11 -25.69 8.97
CA TRP A 367 3.21 -26.47 9.58
C TRP A 367 3.18 -26.52 11.12
N ASN A 368 2.63 -25.50 11.78
CA ASN A 368 2.69 -25.26 13.22
C ASN A 368 1.37 -25.51 13.94
N VAL A 369 1.41 -25.79 15.23
CA VAL A 369 0.17 -25.97 16.02
C VAL A 369 -0.67 -24.68 16.13
N GLY A 370 -2.00 -24.82 16.06
CA GLY A 370 -2.96 -23.73 16.26
C GLY A 370 -4.02 -23.57 15.15
N TRP A 371 -3.84 -24.25 14.01
CA TRP A 371 -4.74 -24.13 12.86
C TRP A 371 -6.14 -24.69 13.10
N GLU A 372 -6.37 -25.45 14.17
CA GLU A 372 -7.73 -25.89 14.53
C GLU A 372 -8.65 -24.74 14.95
N ASP A 373 -8.10 -23.58 15.35
CA ASP A 373 -8.86 -22.44 15.90
C ASP A 373 -8.53 -21.09 15.21
N TRP A 374 -7.93 -21.13 14.01
CA TRP A 374 -7.38 -19.92 13.37
C TRP A 374 -8.42 -18.95 12.82
N PHE A 375 -9.55 -19.43 12.32
CA PHE A 375 -10.47 -18.60 11.54
C PHE A 375 -11.71 -18.17 12.34
N GLY A 376 -11.97 -16.86 12.42
CA GLY A 376 -13.26 -16.31 12.88
C GLY A 376 -13.56 -16.44 14.38
N HIS A 377 -12.63 -16.94 15.19
CA HIS A 377 -12.82 -17.12 16.63
C HIS A 377 -12.45 -15.89 17.48
N TRP A 378 -11.64 -14.96 16.94
CA TRP A 378 -11.15 -13.75 17.63
C TRP A 378 -10.47 -14.06 18.98
N ASN A 379 -9.64 -15.12 18.97
CA ASN A 379 -8.93 -15.69 20.09
C ASN A 379 -7.63 -14.93 20.40
N ASP A 380 -7.34 -14.69 21.68
CA ASP A 380 -6.15 -13.92 22.10
C ASP A 380 -4.82 -14.69 21.91
N SER A 381 -4.87 -16.01 21.81
CA SER A 381 -3.70 -16.89 21.63
C SER A 381 -4.08 -18.05 20.72
N VAL A 382 -3.59 -18.02 19.49
CA VAL A 382 -3.96 -19.00 18.44
C VAL A 382 -2.80 -19.91 18.12
N PHE A 383 -1.66 -19.32 17.72
CA PHE A 383 -0.53 -20.07 17.19
C PHE A 383 0.67 -20.13 18.14
N SER A 384 1.42 -21.23 18.02
CA SER A 384 2.84 -21.24 18.35
C SER A 384 3.66 -21.09 17.08
N PHE A 385 4.61 -20.16 17.07
CA PHE A 385 5.49 -19.91 15.90
C PHE A 385 6.80 -20.71 15.96
N THR A 386 6.93 -21.65 16.90
CA THR A 386 8.13 -22.47 17.12
C THR A 386 7.83 -23.95 17.31
N THR A 387 6.55 -24.35 17.22
CA THR A 387 6.11 -25.72 17.50
C THR A 387 5.44 -26.32 16.27
N PRO A 388 6.12 -27.22 15.54
CA PRO A 388 5.52 -27.90 14.39
C PRO A 388 4.47 -28.93 14.82
N TYR A 389 3.56 -29.30 13.91
CA TYR A 389 2.76 -30.51 14.08
C TYR A 389 3.62 -31.79 14.03
N PRO A 390 3.17 -32.91 14.62
CA PRO A 390 3.96 -34.15 14.71
C PRO A 390 4.35 -34.81 13.38
N ASP A 391 3.64 -34.50 12.29
CA ASP A 391 3.89 -35.01 10.94
C ASP A 391 4.78 -34.08 10.08
N TYR A 392 5.24 -32.96 10.65
CA TYR A 392 6.15 -32.00 10.05
C TYR A 392 7.51 -32.00 10.78
N ASP A 393 8.48 -32.79 10.28
CA ASP A 393 9.83 -32.87 10.81
C ASP A 393 10.68 -31.71 10.28
N ILE A 394 10.64 -30.61 11.02
CA ILE A 394 11.34 -29.37 10.68
C ILE A 394 12.87 -29.53 10.59
N GLU A 395 13.47 -30.36 11.44
CA GLU A 395 14.92 -30.58 11.46
C GLU A 395 15.36 -31.32 10.19
N PHE A 396 14.63 -32.39 9.84
CA PHE A 396 14.85 -33.11 8.60
C PHE A 396 14.64 -32.21 7.38
N LEU A 397 13.53 -31.47 7.33
CA LEU A 397 13.17 -30.64 6.17
C LEU A 397 14.14 -29.48 5.97
N SER A 398 14.58 -28.83 7.05
CA SER A 398 15.55 -27.74 6.98
C SER A 398 16.88 -28.22 6.39
N LYS A 399 17.35 -29.40 6.84
CA LYS A 399 18.53 -30.04 6.27
C LYS A 399 18.29 -30.46 4.81
N TYR A 400 17.15 -31.07 4.51
CA TYR A 400 16.84 -31.58 3.17
C TYR A 400 16.75 -30.45 2.14
N ALA A 401 16.11 -29.34 2.49
CA ALA A 401 16.03 -28.13 1.66
C ALA A 401 17.42 -27.55 1.41
N ALA A 402 18.24 -27.40 2.46
CA ALA A 402 19.61 -26.92 2.34
C ALA A 402 20.48 -27.82 1.43
N ASP A 403 20.41 -29.14 1.60
CA ASP A 403 21.13 -30.12 0.75
C ASP A 403 20.70 -30.04 -0.73
N LYS A 404 19.50 -29.52 -1.01
CA LYS A 404 18.94 -29.30 -2.35
C LYS A 404 19.15 -27.90 -2.91
N GLY A 405 19.73 -26.99 -2.12
CA GLY A 405 19.88 -25.58 -2.51
C GLY A 405 18.57 -24.81 -2.53
N VAL A 406 17.54 -25.29 -1.83
CA VAL A 406 16.21 -24.67 -1.72
C VAL A 406 16.02 -24.10 -0.32
N LYS A 407 15.36 -22.96 -0.20
CA LYS A 407 14.96 -22.38 1.08
C LYS A 407 13.53 -22.74 1.45
N ILE A 408 13.23 -22.77 2.74
CA ILE A 408 11.85 -22.78 3.22
C ILE A 408 11.48 -21.34 3.54
N ILE A 409 10.37 -20.86 2.98
CA ILE A 409 9.72 -19.62 3.40
C ILE A 409 8.83 -19.97 4.59
N MET A 410 9.13 -19.38 5.75
CA MET A 410 8.34 -19.59 6.96
C MET A 410 6.94 -18.98 6.81
N HIS A 411 5.94 -19.56 7.47
CA HIS A 411 4.60 -18.97 7.56
C HIS A 411 4.22 -18.62 8.99
N HIS A 412 3.86 -17.36 9.22
CA HIS A 412 3.34 -16.83 10.49
C HIS A 412 1.96 -16.18 10.26
N GLU A 413 0.92 -16.99 10.05
CA GLU A 413 -0.46 -16.51 10.22
C GLU A 413 -0.68 -16.12 11.69
N THR A 414 -1.30 -14.97 11.92
CA THR A 414 -1.49 -14.46 13.29
C THR A 414 -2.93 -14.56 13.76
N SER A 415 -3.89 -14.81 12.86
CA SER A 415 -5.32 -14.65 13.07
C SER A 415 -5.67 -13.29 13.66
N SER A 416 -4.89 -12.27 13.28
CA SER A 416 -4.93 -10.91 13.80
C SER A 416 -4.70 -10.79 15.33
N ALA A 417 -4.17 -11.83 15.97
CA ALA A 417 -3.82 -11.87 17.40
C ALA A 417 -2.45 -11.23 17.66
N VAL A 418 -2.32 -9.92 17.42
CA VAL A 418 -1.02 -9.25 17.34
C VAL A 418 -0.20 -9.28 18.65
N PRO A 419 -0.76 -9.02 19.85
CA PRO A 419 -0.01 -9.18 21.09
C PRO A 419 0.56 -10.58 21.30
N ASN A 420 -0.16 -11.63 20.85
CA ASN A 420 0.34 -12.99 20.91
C ASN A 420 1.53 -13.16 19.96
N TYR A 421 1.44 -12.65 18.73
CA TYR A 421 2.56 -12.68 17.79
C TYR A 421 3.78 -11.92 18.32
N GLU A 422 3.61 -10.67 18.77
CA GLU A 422 4.72 -9.86 19.28
C GLU A 422 5.42 -10.49 20.49
N SER A 423 4.69 -11.18 21.37
CA SER A 423 5.28 -11.86 22.53
C SER A 423 6.14 -13.08 22.16
N GLN A 424 5.95 -13.63 20.95
CA GLN A 424 6.70 -14.78 20.43
C GLN A 424 7.71 -14.39 19.32
N MET A 425 7.66 -13.15 18.82
CA MET A 425 8.30 -12.71 17.58
C MET A 425 9.81 -12.96 17.54
N GLU A 426 10.55 -12.56 18.59
CA GLU A 426 12.01 -12.76 18.64
C GLU A 426 12.36 -14.26 18.67
N ALA A 427 11.66 -15.05 19.49
CA ALA A 427 11.89 -16.50 19.56
C ALA A 427 11.56 -17.20 18.23
N ALA A 428 10.54 -16.73 17.51
CA ALA A 428 10.18 -17.24 16.19
C ALA A 428 11.27 -16.93 15.14
N TYR A 429 11.87 -15.74 15.18
CA TYR A 429 12.95 -15.38 14.25
C TYR A 429 14.29 -16.05 14.58
N ASP A 430 14.59 -16.25 15.87
CA ASP A 430 15.71 -17.10 16.31
C ASP A 430 15.50 -18.54 15.81
N TYR A 431 14.28 -19.07 15.94
CA TYR A 431 13.91 -20.39 15.44
C TYR A 431 14.10 -20.49 13.92
N MET A 432 13.61 -19.52 13.15
CA MET A 432 13.84 -19.46 11.70
C MET A 432 15.34 -19.47 11.35
N THR A 433 16.13 -18.64 12.04
CA THR A 433 17.57 -18.51 11.80
C THR A 433 18.30 -19.82 12.08
N ALA A 434 17.96 -20.50 13.17
CA ALA A 434 18.51 -21.80 13.52
C ALA A 434 18.23 -22.89 12.46
N HIS A 435 17.11 -22.76 11.75
CA HIS A 435 16.68 -23.66 10.68
C HIS A 435 17.09 -23.18 9.27
N GLY A 436 17.91 -22.13 9.17
CA GLY A 436 18.43 -21.63 7.89
C GLY A 436 17.40 -20.98 6.98
N MET A 437 16.27 -20.55 7.53
CA MET A 437 15.20 -19.83 6.84
C MET A 437 15.47 -18.33 6.87
N ASN A 438 15.24 -17.65 5.74
CA ASN A 438 15.59 -16.24 5.54
C ASN A 438 14.45 -15.42 4.94
N ALA A 439 13.24 -15.98 4.88
CA ALA A 439 12.03 -15.27 4.46
C ALA A 439 10.83 -15.78 5.27
N VAL A 440 9.89 -14.89 5.56
CA VAL A 440 8.62 -15.19 6.21
C VAL A 440 7.46 -14.55 5.45
N LYS A 441 6.40 -15.32 5.25
CA LYS A 441 5.06 -14.82 4.96
C LYS A 441 4.32 -14.64 6.29
N THR A 442 3.88 -13.42 6.60
CA THR A 442 2.98 -13.16 7.75
C THR A 442 1.56 -12.93 7.24
N GLY A 443 0.56 -13.30 8.03
CA GLY A 443 -0.86 -13.04 7.72
C GLY A 443 -1.61 -12.49 8.94
N TYR A 444 -2.66 -11.71 8.69
CA TYR A 444 -3.49 -11.05 9.69
C TYR A 444 -4.95 -11.25 9.34
N VAL A 445 -5.38 -12.51 9.22
CA VAL A 445 -6.77 -12.82 8.91
C VAL A 445 -7.65 -12.66 10.14
N GLY A 446 -8.65 -11.78 10.05
CA GLY A 446 -9.65 -11.59 11.11
C GLY A 446 -9.59 -10.21 11.76
N LYS A 447 -10.53 -9.92 12.66
CA LYS A 447 -10.54 -8.64 13.40
C LYS A 447 -9.30 -8.50 14.28
N ILE A 448 -8.71 -7.31 14.28
CA ILE A 448 -7.51 -7.02 15.09
C ILE A 448 -7.74 -7.28 16.58
N ILE A 449 -6.74 -7.91 17.19
CA ILE A 449 -6.45 -7.87 18.62
C ILE A 449 -5.11 -7.12 18.72
N PRO A 450 -5.00 -6.05 19.53
CA PRO A 450 -5.93 -5.58 20.55
C PRO A 450 -7.26 -5.08 19.97
N ARG A 451 -8.35 -5.45 20.65
CA ARG A 451 -9.71 -5.23 20.15
C ARG A 451 -10.01 -3.74 20.06
N GLY A 452 -10.58 -3.32 18.93
CA GLY A 452 -10.95 -1.93 18.64
C GLY A 452 -9.96 -1.21 17.72
N GLU A 453 -8.78 -1.77 17.49
CA GLU A 453 -7.88 -1.33 16.41
C GLU A 453 -8.32 -1.92 15.06
N TYR A 454 -7.76 -1.37 13.98
CA TYR A 454 -8.04 -1.74 12.59
C TYR A 454 -6.71 -1.98 11.84
N HIS A 455 -6.72 -2.76 10.77
CA HIS A 455 -5.51 -3.14 10.02
C HIS A 455 -4.72 -1.92 9.51
N ASP A 456 -5.44 -0.90 9.06
CA ASP A 456 -4.84 0.31 8.50
C ASP A 456 -4.73 1.47 9.53
N GLY A 457 -5.02 1.21 10.81
CA GLY A 457 -4.88 2.18 11.90
C GLY A 457 -3.44 2.41 12.35
N GLN A 458 -3.18 3.51 13.08
CA GLN A 458 -1.83 3.88 13.55
C GLN A 458 -1.15 2.74 14.34
N TRP A 459 -1.90 2.03 15.17
CA TRP A 459 -1.35 0.97 16.01
C TRP A 459 -0.78 -0.19 15.19
N MET A 460 -1.52 -0.63 14.17
CA MET A 460 -1.11 -1.69 13.24
C MET A 460 0.02 -1.25 12.32
N LEU A 461 0.01 -0.01 11.83
CA LEU A 461 1.16 0.57 11.10
C LEU A 461 2.45 0.50 11.92
N ASN A 462 2.35 0.83 13.21
CA ASN A 462 3.47 0.71 14.13
C ASN A 462 3.84 -0.77 14.39
N HIS A 463 2.88 -1.70 14.38
CA HIS A 463 3.16 -3.14 14.44
C HIS A 463 3.96 -3.62 13.21
N PHE A 464 3.50 -3.35 11.99
CA PHE A 464 4.21 -3.79 10.78
C PHE A 464 5.63 -3.23 10.73
N ARG A 465 5.84 -1.99 11.19
CA ARG A 465 7.17 -1.43 11.37
C ARG A 465 8.03 -2.25 12.35
N ARG A 466 7.50 -2.63 13.52
CA ARG A 466 8.21 -3.47 14.49
C ARG A 466 8.60 -4.82 13.89
N VAL A 467 7.71 -5.43 13.10
CA VAL A 467 7.97 -6.69 12.37
C VAL A 467 9.08 -6.51 11.33
N ALA A 468 9.04 -5.44 10.53
CA ALA A 468 10.09 -5.14 9.55
C ALA A 468 11.46 -4.89 10.22
N GLU A 469 11.50 -4.14 11.32
CA GLU A 469 12.73 -3.90 12.08
C GLU A 469 13.26 -5.19 12.74
N ALA A 470 12.38 -6.04 13.27
CA ALA A 470 12.76 -7.28 13.93
C ALA A 470 13.26 -8.35 12.94
N THR A 471 12.58 -8.54 11.81
CA THR A 471 13.05 -9.42 10.73
C THR A 471 14.38 -8.93 10.15
N ALA A 472 14.59 -7.62 10.00
CA ALA A 472 15.86 -7.06 9.55
C ALA A 472 17.03 -7.38 10.49
N ARG A 473 16.83 -7.31 11.83
CA ARG A 473 17.86 -7.70 12.81
C ARG A 473 18.31 -9.16 12.66
N HIS A 474 17.43 -10.02 12.17
CA HIS A 474 17.68 -11.46 11.96
C HIS A 474 18.05 -11.79 10.51
N LYS A 475 18.18 -10.79 9.62
CA LYS A 475 18.40 -10.99 8.18
C LYS A 475 17.32 -11.86 7.52
N ILE A 476 16.07 -11.59 7.87
CA ILE A 476 14.86 -12.25 7.33
C ILE A 476 14.10 -11.27 6.43
N MET A 477 13.70 -11.72 5.25
CA MET A 477 12.84 -10.99 4.33
C MET A 477 11.36 -11.18 4.69
N LEU A 478 10.57 -10.13 4.60
CA LEU A 478 9.18 -10.06 5.05
C LEU A 478 8.24 -9.89 3.85
N ASN A 479 7.38 -10.88 3.66
CA ASN A 479 6.18 -10.80 2.85
C ASN A 479 4.96 -10.68 3.80
N ALA A 480 4.24 -9.56 3.75
CA ALA A 480 3.12 -9.32 4.68
C ALA A 480 1.76 -9.34 3.96
N HIS A 481 0.97 -10.38 4.20
CA HIS A 481 -0.45 -10.47 3.81
C HIS A 481 -1.32 -9.73 4.83
N GLU A 482 -2.52 -9.30 4.44
CA GLU A 482 -3.46 -8.43 5.21
C GLU A 482 -2.82 -7.17 5.86
N ALA A 483 -1.65 -6.76 5.38
CA ALA A 483 -1.01 -5.55 5.84
C ALA A 483 -1.68 -4.30 5.26
N VAL A 484 -1.21 -3.13 5.69
CA VAL A 484 -1.49 -1.90 4.95
C VAL A 484 -0.92 -2.00 3.53
N ARG A 485 -1.61 -1.37 2.58
CA ARG A 485 -1.10 -1.15 1.22
C ARG A 485 0.29 -0.47 1.22
N PRO A 486 1.14 -0.72 0.20
CA PRO A 486 2.42 -0.09 0.02
C PRO A 486 2.36 1.42 0.02
N PHE A 487 3.47 1.99 0.47
CA PHE A 487 3.69 3.43 0.53
C PHE A 487 5.16 3.76 0.27
N GLY A 488 5.92 2.85 -0.36
CA GLY A 488 7.36 2.98 -0.62
C GLY A 488 8.27 2.48 0.51
N GLN A 489 7.72 1.71 1.45
CA GLN A 489 8.42 1.23 2.65
C GLN A 489 9.72 0.49 2.35
N SER A 490 9.80 -0.21 1.21
CA SER A 490 10.97 -0.97 0.77
C SER A 490 12.20 -0.10 0.53
N ARG A 491 12.05 1.22 0.28
CA ARG A 491 13.21 2.13 0.22
C ARG A 491 13.88 2.27 1.58
N THR A 492 13.08 2.33 2.66
CA THR A 492 13.56 2.53 4.04
C THR A 492 13.97 1.19 4.66
N TYR A 493 13.13 0.16 4.50
CA TYR A 493 13.30 -1.21 4.99
C TYR A 493 13.17 -2.20 3.83
N PRO A 494 14.23 -2.41 3.03
CA PRO A 494 14.17 -3.28 1.86
C PRO A 494 13.95 -4.76 2.19
N ASN A 495 14.00 -5.17 3.45
CA ASN A 495 13.58 -6.51 3.82
C ASN A 495 12.06 -6.69 3.77
N TRP A 496 11.26 -5.61 3.89
CA TRP A 496 9.83 -5.65 3.59
C TRP A 496 9.62 -5.52 2.08
N PHE A 497 9.90 -6.62 1.40
CA PHE A 497 10.03 -6.67 -0.05
C PHE A 497 8.74 -6.99 -0.82
N ALA A 498 7.75 -7.59 -0.16
CA ALA A 498 6.45 -7.91 -0.73
C ALA A 498 5.32 -7.76 0.29
N CYS A 499 4.12 -7.59 -0.22
CA CYS A 499 2.88 -7.72 0.52
C CYS A 499 1.81 -8.29 -0.41
N GLU A 500 0.76 -8.89 0.11
CA GLU A 500 -0.46 -9.07 -0.66
C GLU A 500 -1.30 -7.79 -0.53
N ALA A 501 -2.14 -7.71 0.52
CA ALA A 501 -2.92 -6.55 0.91
C ALA A 501 -3.74 -5.94 -0.23
N ALA A 502 -4.24 -6.81 -1.10
CA ALA A 502 -5.26 -6.60 -2.11
C ALA A 502 -5.78 -7.94 -2.58
N ARG A 503 -6.86 -7.94 -3.36
CA ARG A 503 -7.48 -9.18 -3.81
C ARG A 503 -6.54 -10.00 -4.69
N GLY A 504 -5.96 -11.05 -4.12
CA GLY A 504 -5.00 -11.95 -4.76
C GLY A 504 -5.65 -13.05 -5.60
N ASN A 505 -4.82 -14.01 -6.04
CA ASN A 505 -5.28 -15.14 -6.86
C ASN A 505 -6.07 -16.19 -6.05
N GLU A 506 -5.97 -16.18 -4.71
CA GLU A 506 -6.76 -17.03 -3.82
C GLU A 506 -8.27 -16.91 -4.02
N PHE A 507 -8.78 -15.69 -4.23
CA PHE A 507 -10.20 -15.46 -4.48
C PHE A 507 -10.73 -16.21 -5.72
N ASN A 508 -9.86 -16.61 -6.66
CA ASN A 508 -10.27 -17.42 -7.80
C ASN A 508 -10.59 -18.89 -7.45
N ALA A 509 -10.17 -19.39 -6.28
CA ALA A 509 -10.43 -20.77 -5.87
C ALA A 509 -11.81 -20.99 -5.24
N TRP A 510 -12.35 -19.97 -4.55
CA TRP A 510 -13.51 -20.13 -3.68
C TRP A 510 -14.56 -19.02 -3.74
N SER A 511 -14.29 -17.89 -4.39
CA SER A 511 -15.26 -16.82 -4.61
C SER A 511 -15.83 -16.86 -6.03
N ALA A 512 -16.59 -15.83 -6.43
CA ALA A 512 -16.94 -15.60 -7.84
C ALA A 512 -15.71 -15.38 -8.77
N GLY A 513 -14.50 -15.36 -8.24
CA GLY A 513 -13.26 -15.05 -8.95
C GLY A 513 -13.04 -13.57 -9.20
N ASN A 514 -11.81 -13.24 -9.59
CA ASN A 514 -11.44 -11.88 -9.98
C ASN A 514 -11.99 -11.59 -11.38
N PRO A 515 -12.51 -10.38 -11.66
CA PRO A 515 -12.95 -10.04 -13.00
C PRO A 515 -11.74 -10.00 -13.97
N PRO A 516 -11.91 -10.27 -15.27
CA PRO A 516 -10.80 -10.27 -16.23
C PRO A 516 -9.98 -8.98 -16.28
N GLU A 517 -10.57 -7.84 -15.92
CA GLU A 517 -9.90 -6.53 -15.88
C GLU A 517 -9.06 -6.29 -14.60
N HIS A 518 -9.21 -7.11 -13.56
CA HIS A 518 -8.59 -6.92 -12.25
C HIS A 518 -7.06 -6.73 -12.35
N GLU A 519 -6.40 -7.63 -13.06
CA GLU A 519 -4.93 -7.58 -13.26
C GLU A 519 -4.48 -6.46 -14.21
N THR A 520 -5.41 -5.80 -14.91
CA THR A 520 -5.14 -4.63 -15.76
C THR A 520 -5.43 -3.30 -15.05
N ILE A 521 -5.86 -3.34 -13.78
CA ILE A 521 -6.08 -2.16 -12.94
C ILE A 521 -4.98 -2.07 -11.88
N MET A 522 -4.66 -3.19 -11.22
CA MET A 522 -3.74 -3.23 -10.06
C MET A 522 -2.37 -2.55 -10.27
N PRO A 523 -1.69 -2.65 -11.42
CA PRO A 523 -0.40 -1.95 -11.61
C PRO A 523 -0.50 -0.42 -11.56
N PHE A 524 -1.68 0.14 -11.87
CA PHE A 524 -1.95 1.58 -11.84
C PHE A 524 -2.47 2.06 -10.49
N THR A 525 -2.97 1.14 -9.67
CA THR A 525 -3.47 1.39 -8.33
C THR A 525 -2.56 0.69 -7.33
N ARG A 526 -2.86 -0.55 -6.98
CA ARG A 526 -2.34 -1.23 -5.79
C ARG A 526 -0.82 -1.40 -5.68
N ILE A 527 -0.11 -1.56 -6.78
CA ILE A 527 1.33 -1.89 -6.78
C ILE A 527 2.19 -0.63 -6.57
N GLN A 528 1.58 0.56 -6.52
CA GLN A 528 2.31 1.82 -6.36
C GLN A 528 3.04 1.86 -5.00
N GLY A 529 4.37 1.70 -5.05
CA GLY A 529 5.25 1.80 -3.88
C GLY A 529 5.73 0.49 -3.27
N GLY A 530 5.40 -0.69 -3.82
CA GLY A 530 5.91 -1.96 -3.27
C GLY A 530 5.66 -3.18 -4.15
N GLY A 531 6.39 -4.26 -3.87
CA GLY A 531 6.17 -5.54 -4.54
C GLY A 531 4.87 -6.19 -4.09
N PHE A 532 4.16 -6.82 -5.02
CA PHE A 532 2.87 -7.46 -4.74
C PHE A 532 2.94 -8.98 -4.92
N ASP A 533 2.74 -9.72 -3.84
CA ASP A 533 2.67 -11.17 -3.84
C ASP A 533 1.30 -11.65 -4.35
N TYR A 534 1.03 -11.46 -5.64
CA TYR A 534 -0.25 -11.82 -6.27
C TYR A 534 -0.47 -13.34 -6.35
N THR A 535 0.61 -14.14 -6.25
CA THR A 535 0.64 -15.59 -6.47
C THR A 535 0.15 -16.06 -7.87
N PRO A 536 0.82 -15.64 -8.97
CA PRO A 536 0.41 -16.03 -10.33
C PRO A 536 0.76 -17.50 -10.67
N GLY A 537 0.42 -17.90 -11.90
CA GLY A 537 0.89 -19.16 -12.49
C GLY A 537 -0.11 -20.31 -12.46
N ILE A 538 -1.41 -20.08 -12.36
CA ILE A 538 -2.41 -21.17 -12.34
C ILE A 538 -2.60 -21.77 -13.75
N PHE A 539 -2.23 -23.04 -13.92
CA PHE A 539 -2.32 -23.79 -15.18
C PHE A 539 -3.63 -24.59 -15.30
N GLU A 540 -4.11 -25.13 -14.17
CA GLU A 540 -5.42 -25.74 -14.05
C GLU A 540 -6.42 -24.70 -13.52
N THR A 541 -7.09 -24.02 -14.45
CA THR A 541 -7.96 -22.89 -14.13
C THR A 541 -9.36 -23.32 -13.69
N ARG A 542 -9.73 -24.61 -13.80
CA ARG A 542 -11.08 -25.07 -13.44
C ARG A 542 -11.05 -25.81 -12.12
N MET A 543 -11.73 -25.26 -11.11
CA MET A 543 -11.78 -25.90 -9.78
C MET A 543 -12.50 -27.25 -9.81
N SER A 544 -13.31 -27.50 -10.85
CA SER A 544 -13.93 -28.80 -11.13
C SER A 544 -12.93 -29.95 -11.35
N ALA A 545 -11.66 -29.64 -11.63
CA ALA A 545 -10.59 -30.63 -11.73
C ALA A 545 -10.21 -31.24 -10.38
N TYR A 546 -10.48 -30.53 -9.28
CA TYR A 546 -10.18 -30.96 -7.91
C TYR A 546 -11.43 -31.47 -7.20
N ASP A 547 -12.56 -30.77 -7.35
CA ASP A 547 -13.87 -31.22 -6.89
C ASP A 547 -14.90 -31.06 -8.02
N PRO A 548 -15.44 -32.15 -8.59
CA PRO A 548 -16.43 -32.10 -9.68
C PRO A 548 -17.69 -31.27 -9.39
N LYS A 549 -17.97 -30.93 -8.12
CA LYS A 549 -19.09 -30.06 -7.72
C LYS A 549 -18.78 -28.57 -7.86
N LYS A 550 -17.51 -28.18 -7.84
CA LYS A 550 -17.07 -26.78 -7.96
C LYS A 550 -17.32 -26.25 -9.37
N LYS A 551 -17.70 -24.97 -9.44
CA LYS A 551 -18.02 -24.25 -10.68
C LYS A 551 -17.10 -23.06 -10.92
N GLU A 552 -16.32 -22.71 -9.90
CA GLU A 552 -15.35 -21.65 -9.89
C GLU A 552 -14.28 -21.92 -10.97
N VAL A 553 -13.95 -20.86 -11.70
CA VAL A 553 -12.94 -20.87 -12.74
C VAL A 553 -12.10 -19.61 -12.59
N VAL A 554 -10.78 -19.75 -12.61
CA VAL A 554 -9.89 -18.60 -12.69
C VAL A 554 -10.14 -17.89 -14.02
N HIS A 555 -10.60 -16.64 -13.99
CA HIS A 555 -11.01 -15.87 -15.18
C HIS A 555 -9.81 -15.38 -16.01
N THR A 556 -9.08 -16.34 -16.56
CA THR A 556 -7.80 -16.11 -17.21
C THR A 556 -7.52 -17.16 -18.27
N THR A 557 -6.49 -16.92 -19.07
CA THR A 557 -5.83 -17.97 -19.86
C THR A 557 -4.50 -18.30 -19.22
N VAL A 558 -3.94 -19.47 -19.51
CA VAL A 558 -2.57 -19.79 -19.04
C VAL A 558 -1.55 -18.79 -19.58
N ALA A 559 -1.71 -18.30 -20.81
CA ALA A 559 -0.83 -17.27 -21.35
C ALA A 559 -0.90 -15.96 -20.55
N LYS A 560 -2.09 -15.55 -20.10
CA LYS A 560 -2.24 -14.39 -19.20
C LYS A 560 -1.56 -14.68 -17.86
N GLN A 561 -1.70 -15.87 -17.27
CA GLN A 561 -0.99 -16.26 -16.04
C GLN A 561 0.54 -16.20 -16.17
N LEU A 562 1.10 -16.54 -17.33
CA LEU A 562 2.53 -16.32 -17.61
C LEU A 562 2.88 -14.83 -17.71
N ALA A 563 2.03 -14.02 -18.34
CA ALA A 563 2.27 -12.58 -18.47
C ALA A 563 2.36 -11.86 -17.12
N LEU A 564 1.64 -12.35 -16.09
CA LEU A 564 1.64 -11.74 -14.75
C LEU A 564 3.03 -11.72 -14.09
N TYR A 565 3.94 -12.65 -14.41
CA TYR A 565 5.33 -12.59 -13.91
C TYR A 565 6.10 -11.35 -14.39
N VAL A 566 5.59 -10.65 -15.42
CA VAL A 566 6.16 -9.42 -15.97
C VAL A 566 5.28 -8.21 -15.67
N THR A 567 3.96 -8.33 -15.84
CA THR A 567 3.03 -7.19 -15.69
C THR A 567 2.67 -6.86 -14.24
N MET A 568 2.89 -7.80 -13.31
CA MET A 568 2.65 -7.63 -11.88
C MET A 568 3.98 -7.73 -11.15
N TYR A 569 4.71 -6.61 -11.09
CA TYR A 569 6.04 -6.59 -10.50
C TYR A 569 6.04 -7.01 -9.02
N SER A 570 6.96 -7.92 -8.69
CA SER A 570 7.31 -8.29 -7.33
C SER A 570 8.70 -8.92 -7.32
N PRO A 571 9.56 -8.62 -6.32
CA PRO A 571 10.82 -9.33 -6.10
C PRO A 571 10.60 -10.76 -5.55
N LEU A 572 9.35 -11.10 -5.20
CA LEU A 572 8.92 -12.41 -4.73
C LEU A 572 7.80 -12.91 -5.65
N GLN A 573 8.05 -13.94 -6.45
CA GLN A 573 7.06 -14.48 -7.39
C GLN A 573 6.78 -15.95 -7.11
N MET A 574 5.50 -16.27 -6.90
CA MET A 574 5.06 -17.66 -6.73
C MET A 574 4.80 -18.34 -8.08
N ALA A 575 5.14 -19.61 -8.18
CA ALA A 575 4.49 -20.59 -9.05
C ALA A 575 3.38 -21.28 -8.23
N ALA A 576 2.19 -20.69 -8.26
CA ALA A 576 1.16 -20.97 -7.27
C ALA A 576 0.42 -22.31 -7.44
N ASP A 577 0.39 -22.87 -8.64
CA ASP A 577 -0.33 -24.12 -8.91
C ASP A 577 0.37 -25.35 -8.31
N LEU A 578 -0.31 -26.48 -8.30
CA LEU A 578 0.25 -27.75 -7.86
C LEU A 578 1.36 -28.21 -8.82
N PRO A 579 2.47 -28.80 -8.31
CA PRO A 579 3.52 -29.39 -9.15
C PRO A 579 3.00 -30.30 -10.27
N GLU A 580 1.98 -31.10 -10.00
CA GLU A 580 1.34 -32.00 -10.97
C GLU A 580 0.78 -31.28 -12.19
N ASN A 581 0.29 -30.05 -12.02
CA ASN A 581 -0.31 -29.29 -13.12
C ASN A 581 0.76 -28.68 -14.03
N TYR A 582 1.89 -28.28 -13.44
CA TYR A 582 3.07 -27.86 -14.20
C TYR A 582 3.71 -29.02 -14.96
N GLU A 583 3.84 -30.19 -14.33
CA GLU A 583 4.43 -31.39 -14.94
C GLU A 583 3.60 -31.94 -16.12
N LYS A 584 2.31 -31.61 -16.23
CA LYS A 584 1.48 -31.89 -17.42
C LYS A 584 1.86 -31.02 -18.63
N ARG A 585 2.52 -29.87 -18.40
CA ARG A 585 2.83 -28.85 -19.41
C ARG A 585 4.25 -28.27 -19.23
N PRO A 586 5.32 -29.10 -19.23
CA PRO A 586 6.68 -28.65 -18.91
C PRO A 586 7.21 -27.59 -19.89
N GLY A 587 6.83 -27.67 -21.18
CA GLY A 587 7.20 -26.66 -22.17
C GLY A 587 6.59 -25.28 -21.92
N VAL A 588 5.43 -25.21 -21.23
CA VAL A 588 4.80 -23.95 -20.81
C VAL A 588 5.44 -23.46 -19.51
N PHE A 589 5.71 -24.38 -18.58
CA PHE A 589 6.36 -24.06 -17.31
C PHE A 589 7.78 -23.50 -17.47
N LYS A 590 8.48 -23.85 -18.56
CA LYS A 590 9.79 -23.29 -18.91
C LYS A 590 9.85 -21.76 -18.87
N PHE A 591 8.75 -21.06 -19.20
CA PHE A 591 8.70 -19.60 -19.06
C PHE A 591 8.90 -19.15 -17.61
N ILE A 592 8.26 -19.82 -16.65
CA ILE A 592 8.36 -19.52 -15.22
C ILE A 592 9.77 -19.84 -14.70
N GLU A 593 10.41 -20.90 -15.21
CA GLU A 593 11.82 -21.19 -14.91
C GLU A 593 12.75 -20.05 -15.40
N ASP A 594 12.47 -19.47 -16.57
CA ASP A 594 13.34 -18.50 -17.23
C ASP A 594 13.12 -17.05 -16.80
N VAL A 595 11.90 -16.66 -16.45
CA VAL A 595 11.56 -15.27 -16.14
C VAL A 595 12.29 -14.81 -14.86
N PRO A 596 12.99 -13.65 -14.86
CA PRO A 596 13.60 -13.11 -13.66
C PRO A 596 12.55 -12.41 -12.78
N VAL A 597 12.97 -12.00 -11.59
CA VAL A 597 12.14 -11.24 -10.63
C VAL A 597 12.77 -9.89 -10.23
N ASP A 598 13.88 -9.53 -10.88
CA ASP A 598 14.63 -8.30 -10.65
C ASP A 598 15.10 -7.75 -12.01
N TRP A 599 15.01 -6.43 -12.18
CA TRP A 599 15.07 -5.80 -13.50
C TRP A 599 16.06 -4.63 -13.54
N GLN A 600 16.86 -4.57 -14.61
CA GLN A 600 17.77 -3.45 -14.83
C GLN A 600 17.07 -2.19 -15.35
N ASP A 601 16.03 -2.39 -16.17
CA ASP A 601 15.23 -1.34 -16.80
C ASP A 601 13.84 -1.91 -17.09
N THR A 602 12.83 -1.03 -17.10
CA THR A 602 11.43 -1.38 -17.37
C THR A 602 10.84 -0.32 -18.31
N LYS A 603 10.11 -0.78 -19.34
CA LYS A 603 9.45 0.09 -20.32
C LYS A 603 8.05 -0.40 -20.57
N VAL A 604 7.07 0.48 -20.38
CA VAL A 604 5.68 0.15 -20.65
C VAL A 604 5.37 0.50 -22.10
N LEU A 605 5.15 -0.53 -22.92
CA LEU A 605 4.97 -0.35 -24.37
C LEU A 605 3.60 0.25 -24.69
N HIS A 606 2.56 -0.29 -24.06
CA HIS A 606 1.17 0.13 -24.21
C HIS A 606 0.45 -0.09 -22.89
N ALA A 607 -0.52 0.76 -22.55
CA ALA A 607 -1.27 0.65 -21.31
C ALA A 607 -2.60 1.41 -21.42
N ALA A 608 -3.67 0.77 -20.96
CA ALA A 608 -4.96 1.39 -20.68
C ALA A 608 -5.60 0.69 -19.47
N ILE A 609 -5.90 1.46 -18.43
CA ILE A 609 -6.37 0.95 -17.14
C ILE A 609 -7.71 0.24 -17.32
N GLY A 610 -7.79 -1.02 -16.88
CA GLY A 610 -8.96 -1.89 -17.04
C GLY A 610 -9.04 -2.62 -18.39
N ASP A 611 -8.12 -2.35 -19.32
CA ASP A 611 -8.16 -2.93 -20.66
C ASP A 611 -6.91 -3.79 -20.97
N HIS A 612 -5.71 -3.21 -20.90
CA HIS A 612 -4.45 -3.90 -21.25
C HIS A 612 -3.21 -3.22 -20.67
N ILE A 613 -2.12 -4.00 -20.53
CA ILE A 613 -0.77 -3.59 -20.14
C ILE A 613 0.24 -4.41 -20.96
#